data_AF-A0A2C8BJD3-F1
#
_entry.id   AF-A0A2C8BJD3-F1
#
_cell.length_a   1.000
_cell.length_b   1.000
_cell.length_c   1.000
_cell.angle_alpha   90.00
_cell.angle_beta   90.00
_cell.angle_gamma   90.00
#
_symmetry.space_group_name_H-M   'P 1'
#
loop_
_entity.id
_entity.type
_entity.pdbx_description
1 polymer ?
#
loop_
_entity_poly.entity_id
_entity_poly.type
_entity_poly.pdbx_seq_one_letter_code
_entity_poly.pdbx_strand_id
1 'polypeptide(L)'
;MSSSKTAPATSDQTRPLEVGTRHWRVVDIVVAAVLGVACGLIFWIWNSIGYAWYSAMGALLPGLGGIAAGIWYLGGTLGAQVIRKPGAAIFVELVAAIVSALIGNAWGIETLTSGLFQGIGAEIIFLIFRYRAWSLPVTLLAGAFAGFGAWANELFIGSTPNIAKSFGYNAVYLVSNLVSGAVLAGLLAWLLTKALARTGVLSRFASGREA
;
A
#
# COMPACT_ATOMS: atom_id res chain seq x y z
N MET A 1 -58.56 -10.80 -33.90
CA MET A 1 -57.56 -9.92 -33.25
C MET A 1 -57.18 -10.55 -31.91
N SER A 2 -56.05 -11.28 -31.85
CA SER A 2 -55.58 -11.92 -30.61
C SER A 2 -54.57 -11.00 -29.94
N SER A 3 -54.90 -10.50 -28.75
CA SER A 3 -54.04 -9.63 -27.95
C SER A 3 -53.06 -10.50 -27.17
N SER A 4 -51.79 -10.54 -27.60
CA SER A 4 -50.71 -11.16 -26.83
C SER A 4 -50.34 -10.24 -25.68
N LYS A 5 -50.74 -10.60 -24.45
CA LYS A 5 -50.22 -9.97 -23.23
C LYS A 5 -48.75 -10.36 -23.06
N THR A 6 -47.86 -9.41 -23.27
CA THR A 6 -46.43 -9.52 -22.93
C THR A 6 -46.31 -9.60 -21.41
N ALA A 7 -45.75 -10.70 -20.89
CA ALA A 7 -45.46 -10.84 -19.47
C ALA A 7 -44.36 -9.84 -19.04
N PRO A 8 -44.45 -9.22 -17.85
CA PRO A 8 -43.39 -8.37 -17.33
C PRO A 8 -42.13 -9.20 -17.06
N ALA A 9 -40.99 -8.73 -17.56
CA ALA A 9 -39.70 -9.37 -17.31
C ALA A 9 -39.42 -9.41 -15.80
N THR A 10 -39.30 -10.61 -15.25
CA THR A 10 -38.80 -10.85 -13.89
C THR A 10 -37.41 -10.25 -13.77
N SER A 11 -37.25 -9.23 -12.93
CA SER A 11 -35.93 -8.71 -12.57
C SER A 11 -35.16 -9.82 -11.87
N ASP A 12 -34.03 -10.23 -12.48
CA ASP A 12 -33.13 -11.21 -11.89
C ASP A 12 -32.46 -10.61 -10.65
N GLN A 13 -33.01 -10.95 -9.48
CA GLN A 13 -32.55 -10.52 -8.16
C GLN A 13 -31.18 -11.13 -7.79
N THR A 14 -30.65 -12.06 -8.59
CA THR A 14 -29.32 -12.66 -8.36
C THR A 14 -28.18 -11.87 -9.01
N ARG A 15 -28.50 -10.90 -9.89
CA ARG A 15 -27.49 -10.01 -10.47
C ARG A 15 -26.92 -9.13 -9.35
N PRO A 16 -25.60 -9.19 -9.07
CA PRO A 16 -24.98 -8.27 -8.12
C PRO A 16 -25.31 -6.85 -8.56
N LEU A 17 -25.81 -6.03 -7.62
CA LEU A 17 -26.04 -4.61 -7.85
C LEU A 17 -24.82 -4.04 -8.57
N GLU A 18 -25.00 -3.27 -9.64
CA GLU A 18 -23.91 -2.56 -10.29
C GLU A 18 -23.42 -1.45 -9.34
N VAL A 19 -22.69 -1.86 -8.31
CA VAL A 19 -22.06 -0.97 -7.36
C VAL A 19 -21.02 -0.21 -8.17
N GLY A 20 -21.17 1.13 -8.24
CA GLY A 20 -20.27 1.97 -9.03
C GLY A 20 -18.80 1.65 -8.77
N THR A 21 -17.93 1.90 -9.74
CA THR A 21 -16.51 1.45 -9.77
C THR A 21 -15.67 1.82 -8.54
N ARG A 22 -16.16 2.72 -7.69
CA ARG A 22 -15.52 3.20 -6.45
C ARG A 22 -15.96 2.50 -5.17
N HIS A 23 -17.06 1.75 -5.19
CA HIS A 23 -17.56 1.08 -3.98
C HIS A 23 -16.91 -0.28 -3.79
N TRP A 24 -16.62 -0.64 -2.54
CA TRP A 24 -16.04 -1.92 -2.18
C TRP A 24 -17.07 -3.05 -2.28
N ARG A 25 -16.68 -4.15 -2.93
CA ARG A 25 -17.42 -5.42 -2.90
C ARG A 25 -16.81 -6.28 -1.80
N VAL A 26 -17.55 -7.28 -1.32
CA VAL A 26 -17.06 -8.24 -0.32
C VAL A 26 -15.74 -8.88 -0.77
N VAL A 27 -15.65 -9.29 -2.04
CA VAL A 27 -14.41 -9.88 -2.60
C VAL A 27 -13.22 -8.92 -2.54
N ASP A 28 -13.44 -7.61 -2.69
CA ASP A 28 -12.36 -6.63 -2.63
C ASP A 28 -11.83 -6.51 -1.20
N ILE A 29 -12.73 -6.52 -0.21
CA ILE A 29 -12.37 -6.47 1.22
C ILE A 29 -11.59 -7.73 1.60
N VAL A 30 -12.07 -8.91 1.21
CA VAL A 30 -11.41 -10.19 1.51
C VAL A 30 -10.02 -10.23 0.88
N VAL A 31 -9.87 -9.85 -0.40
CA VAL A 31 -8.56 -9.85 -1.06
C VAL A 31 -7.63 -8.80 -0.46
N ALA A 32 -8.13 -7.61 -0.11
CA ALA A 32 -7.34 -6.60 0.58
C ALA A 32 -6.85 -7.08 1.94
N ALA A 33 -7.69 -7.79 2.70
CA ALA A 33 -7.29 -8.38 3.98
C ALA A 33 -6.21 -9.46 3.80
N VAL A 34 -6.36 -10.35 2.81
CA VAL A 34 -5.36 -11.38 2.50
C VAL A 34 -4.03 -10.75 2.07
N LEU A 35 -4.05 -9.72 1.23
CA LEU A 35 -2.86 -8.95 0.86
C LEU A 35 -2.23 -8.28 2.08
N GLY A 36 -3.04 -7.69 2.96
CA GLY A 36 -2.57 -7.06 4.19
C GLY A 36 -1.87 -8.06 5.10
N VAL A 37 -2.44 -9.25 5.29
CA VAL A 37 -1.81 -10.33 6.07
C VAL A 37 -0.49 -10.78 5.43
N ALA A 38 -0.48 -11.00 4.10
CA ALA A 38 0.73 -11.39 3.39
C ALA A 38 1.84 -10.34 3.51
N CYS A 39 1.51 -9.06 3.30
CA CYS A 39 2.46 -7.96 3.48
C CYS A 39 2.88 -7.81 4.95
N GLY A 40 1.99 -8.04 5.92
CA GLY A 40 2.32 -8.02 7.34
C GLY A 40 3.36 -9.07 7.72
N LEU A 41 3.28 -10.27 7.14
CA LEU A 41 4.33 -11.29 7.28
C LEU A 41 5.65 -10.86 6.63
N ILE A 42 5.59 -10.23 5.45
CA ILE A 42 6.78 -9.66 4.80
C ILE A 42 7.42 -8.60 5.70
N PHE A 43 6.62 -7.69 6.28
CA PHE A 43 7.10 -6.65 7.19
C PHE A 43 7.73 -7.27 8.42
N TRP A 44 7.08 -8.28 8.99
CA TRP A 44 7.59 -8.97 10.16
C TRP A 44 8.97 -9.61 9.91
N ILE A 45 9.16 -10.30 8.78
CA ILE A 45 10.48 -10.83 8.37
C ILE A 45 11.47 -9.69 8.14
N TRP A 46 11.01 -8.62 7.48
CA TRP A 46 11.84 -7.45 7.17
C TRP A 46 12.27 -6.67 8.41
N ASN A 47 11.54 -6.75 9.52
CA ASN A 47 11.92 -6.15 10.80
C ASN A 47 13.30 -6.63 11.28
N SER A 48 13.76 -7.82 10.89
CA SER A 48 15.11 -8.28 11.19
C SER A 48 16.11 -7.88 10.10
N ILE A 49 15.90 -8.35 8.86
CA ILE A 49 16.87 -8.19 7.77
C ILE A 49 16.94 -6.73 7.30
N GLY A 50 15.79 -6.11 7.14
CA GLY A 50 15.65 -4.70 6.78
C GLY A 50 16.22 -3.78 7.86
N TYR A 51 16.04 -4.11 9.13
CA TYR A 51 16.64 -3.32 10.22
C TYR A 51 18.16 -3.42 10.25
N ALA A 52 18.73 -4.61 10.01
CA ALA A 52 20.17 -4.76 9.87
C ALA A 52 20.71 -3.90 8.72
N TRP A 53 20.03 -3.88 7.57
CA TRP A 53 20.38 -3.02 6.44
C TRP A 53 20.24 -1.52 6.77
N TYR A 54 19.13 -1.14 7.41
CA TYR A 54 18.87 0.22 7.88
C TYR A 54 20.01 0.73 8.77
N SER A 55 20.42 -0.07 9.77
CA SER A 55 21.49 0.30 10.70
C SER A 55 22.85 0.37 10.01
N ALA A 56 23.17 -0.58 9.13
CA ALA A 56 24.43 -0.58 8.38
C ALA A 56 24.57 0.69 7.51
N MET A 57 23.51 1.09 6.81
CA MET A 57 23.51 2.29 5.97
C MET A 57 23.53 3.57 6.82
N GLY A 58 22.78 3.59 7.92
CA GLY A 58 22.78 4.72 8.86
C GLY A 58 24.16 4.98 9.50
N ALA A 59 24.98 3.94 9.68
CA ALA A 59 26.36 4.06 10.15
C ALA A 59 27.31 4.66 9.11
N LEU A 60 27.05 4.45 7.80
CA LEU A 60 27.85 5.03 6.71
C LEU A 60 27.56 6.52 6.54
N LEU A 61 26.28 6.90 6.57
CA LEU A 61 25.84 8.29 6.46
C LEU A 61 24.59 8.48 7.32
N PRO A 62 24.59 9.40 8.29
CA PRO A 62 23.40 9.68 9.10
C PRO A 62 22.19 10.02 8.23
N GLY A 63 21.12 9.25 8.36
CA GLY A 63 19.89 9.36 7.56
C GLY A 63 19.85 8.44 6.33
N LEU A 64 20.93 7.77 5.93
CA LEU A 64 20.90 6.86 4.77
C LEU A 64 20.13 5.55 5.05
N GLY A 65 19.89 5.22 6.33
CA GLY A 65 19.14 4.04 6.74
C GLY A 65 17.77 3.90 6.06
N GLY A 66 17.12 5.03 5.73
CA GLY A 66 15.83 5.05 5.03
C GLY A 66 15.83 4.32 3.67
N ILE A 67 17.00 4.01 3.10
CA ILE A 67 17.10 3.25 1.85
C ILE A 67 16.56 1.82 1.98
N ALA A 68 16.55 1.25 3.19
CA ALA A 68 16.02 -0.08 3.47
C ALA A 68 14.50 -0.10 3.70
N ALA A 69 13.87 1.09 3.77
CA ALA A 69 12.57 1.22 4.41
C ALA A 69 11.36 0.88 3.52
N GLY A 70 11.53 0.93 2.20
CA GLY A 70 10.43 0.81 1.24
C GLY A 70 9.69 -0.51 1.27
N ILE A 71 10.27 -1.61 1.78
CA ILE A 71 9.52 -2.87 1.95
C ILE A 71 8.40 -2.73 2.97
N TRP A 72 8.58 -1.91 4.02
CA TRP A 72 7.49 -1.61 4.97
C TRP A 72 6.36 -0.79 4.34
N TYR A 73 6.55 -0.27 3.12
CA TYR A 73 5.55 0.56 2.42
C TYR A 73 4.79 -0.22 1.32
N LEU A 74 5.13 -1.50 1.17
CA LEU A 74 4.70 -2.33 0.05
C LEU A 74 3.20 -2.65 0.11
N GLY A 75 2.62 -2.78 1.30
CA GLY A 75 1.21 -3.09 1.50
C GLY A 75 0.31 -2.06 0.84
N GLY A 76 0.57 -0.78 1.07
CA GLY A 76 -0.25 0.31 0.53
C GLY A 76 -0.21 0.36 -1.00
N THR A 77 0.99 0.34 -1.58
CA THR A 77 1.15 0.40 -3.04
C THR A 77 0.60 -0.84 -3.76
N LEU A 78 0.86 -2.04 -3.23
CA LEU A 78 0.35 -3.29 -3.78
C LEU A 78 -1.18 -3.40 -3.63
N GLY A 79 -1.70 -3.06 -2.45
CA GLY A 79 -3.13 -3.04 -2.18
C GLY A 79 -3.88 -2.14 -3.16
N ALA A 80 -3.41 -0.91 -3.35
CA ALA A 80 -4.00 0.01 -4.31
C ALA A 80 -3.90 -0.50 -5.75
N GLN A 81 -2.74 -1.02 -6.17
CA GLN A 81 -2.55 -1.55 -7.52
C GLN A 81 -3.47 -2.73 -7.86
N VAL A 82 -3.70 -3.62 -6.89
CA VAL A 82 -4.57 -4.79 -7.08
C VAL A 82 -6.05 -4.41 -7.00
N ILE A 83 -6.47 -3.71 -5.95
CA ILE A 83 -7.88 -3.45 -5.64
C ILE A 83 -8.45 -2.30 -6.50
N ARG A 84 -7.64 -1.28 -6.75
CA ARG A 84 -7.96 -0.10 -7.56
C ARG A 84 -9.17 0.70 -7.09
N LYS A 85 -9.33 0.87 -5.78
CA LYS A 85 -10.43 1.61 -5.14
C LYS A 85 -9.93 2.60 -4.10
N PRO A 86 -10.70 3.68 -3.82
CA PRO A 86 -10.37 4.61 -2.74
C PRO A 86 -10.26 3.91 -1.40
N GLY A 87 -9.20 4.24 -0.67
CA GLY A 87 -8.85 3.70 0.65
C GLY A 87 -8.09 2.38 0.62
N ALA A 88 -7.78 1.82 -0.57
CA ALA A 88 -7.13 0.52 -0.67
C ALA A 88 -5.68 0.53 -0.18
N ALA A 89 -4.94 1.63 -0.40
CA ALA A 89 -3.58 1.72 0.13
C ALA A 89 -3.60 1.80 1.65
N ILE A 90 -4.43 2.68 2.20
CA ILE A 90 -4.54 2.85 3.66
C ILE A 90 -4.96 1.53 4.32
N PHE A 91 -5.99 0.86 3.78
CA PHE A 91 -6.52 -0.36 4.36
C PHE A 91 -5.47 -1.48 4.41
N VAL A 92 -4.84 -1.77 3.27
CA VAL A 92 -3.90 -2.90 3.17
C VAL A 92 -2.65 -2.64 4.01
N GLU A 93 -2.14 -1.40 4.00
CA GLU A 93 -0.98 -1.03 4.82
C GLU A 93 -1.27 -1.12 6.31
N LEU A 94 -2.42 -0.61 6.75
CA LEU A 94 -2.78 -0.64 8.16
C LEU A 94 -2.98 -2.08 8.65
N VAL A 95 -3.63 -2.94 7.84
CA VAL A 95 -3.74 -4.37 8.15
C VAL A 95 -2.36 -5.03 8.23
N ALA A 96 -1.45 -4.72 7.30
CA ALA A 96 -0.08 -5.24 7.33
C ALA A 96 0.68 -4.80 8.59
N ALA A 97 0.57 -3.53 8.97
CA ALA A 97 1.15 -2.99 10.19
C ALA A 97 0.59 -3.67 11.46
N ILE A 98 -0.73 -3.87 11.52
CA ILE A 98 -1.40 -4.60 12.62
C ILE A 98 -0.86 -6.02 12.72
N VAL A 99 -0.79 -6.75 11.61
CA VAL A 99 -0.30 -8.15 11.59
C VAL A 99 1.15 -8.22 12.05
N SER A 100 2.02 -7.35 11.53
CA SER A 100 3.44 -7.27 11.93
C SER A 100 3.59 -6.98 13.44
N ALA A 101 2.76 -6.06 13.98
CA ALA A 101 2.78 -5.72 15.40
C ALA A 101 2.25 -6.84 16.29
N LEU A 102 1.17 -7.53 15.87
CA LEU A 102 0.56 -8.62 16.63
C LEU A 102 1.44 -9.87 16.75
N ILE A 103 2.21 -10.18 15.71
CA ILE A 103 3.21 -11.27 15.78
C ILE A 103 4.34 -10.90 16.74
N GLY A 104 4.64 -9.60 16.86
CA GLY A 104 5.61 -9.03 17.77
C GLY A 104 6.79 -8.42 17.03
N ASN A 105 7.08 -7.15 17.33
CA ASN A 105 8.21 -6.40 16.79
C ASN A 105 8.73 -5.36 17.82
N ALA A 106 9.87 -4.74 17.53
CA ALA A 106 10.52 -3.81 18.45
C ALA A 106 9.79 -2.47 18.65
N TRP A 107 8.86 -2.10 17.75
CA TRP A 107 8.15 -0.81 17.75
C TRP A 107 6.74 -0.91 18.35
N GLY A 108 6.19 -2.12 18.51
CA GLY A 108 4.87 -2.36 19.09
C GLY A 108 3.79 -1.54 18.38
N ILE A 109 3.01 -0.78 19.16
CA ILE A 109 1.86 -0.01 18.66
C ILE A 109 2.25 1.16 17.74
N GLU A 110 3.47 1.68 17.83
CA GLU A 110 3.95 2.76 16.93
C GLU A 110 4.01 2.29 15.46
N THR A 111 4.07 0.98 15.22
CA THR A 111 3.97 0.39 13.88
C THR A 111 2.66 0.80 13.19
N LEU A 112 1.55 0.91 13.93
CA LEU A 112 0.24 1.23 13.37
C LEU A 112 0.15 2.69 12.93
N THR A 113 0.71 3.62 13.71
CA THR A 113 0.74 5.03 13.31
C THR A 113 1.63 5.21 12.08
N SER A 114 2.77 4.51 12.04
CA SER A 114 3.65 4.51 10.87
C SER A 114 2.95 3.98 9.62
N GLY A 115 2.30 2.81 9.71
CA GLY A 115 1.53 2.21 8.61
C GLY A 115 0.37 3.10 8.14
N LEU A 116 -0.30 3.79 9.06
CA LEU A 116 -1.36 4.74 8.70
C LEU A 116 -0.80 5.90 7.84
N PHE A 117 0.29 6.53 8.27
CA PHE A 117 0.90 7.64 7.53
C PHE A 117 1.47 7.20 6.18
N GLN A 118 2.09 6.02 6.11
CA GLN A 118 2.58 5.42 4.87
C GLN A 118 1.44 5.16 3.88
N GLY A 119 0.36 4.54 4.37
CA GLY A 119 -0.84 4.27 3.61
C GLY A 119 -1.49 5.56 3.09
N ILE A 120 -1.60 6.59 3.93
CA ILE A 120 -2.10 7.92 3.52
C ILE A 120 -1.21 8.53 2.45
N GLY A 121 0.12 8.46 2.62
CA GLY A 121 1.09 8.93 1.65
C GLY A 121 0.88 8.30 0.27
N ALA A 122 0.78 6.97 0.20
CA ALA A 122 0.49 6.26 -1.04
C ALA A 122 -0.87 6.64 -1.63
N GLU A 123 -1.92 6.67 -0.81
CA GLU A 123 -3.30 6.94 -1.22
C GLU A 123 -3.45 8.33 -1.84
N ILE A 124 -2.73 9.34 -1.33
CA ILE A 124 -2.81 10.72 -1.82
C ILE A 124 -2.44 10.81 -3.30
N ILE A 125 -1.48 10.00 -3.76
CA ILE A 125 -1.09 9.97 -5.17
C ILE A 125 -2.22 9.40 -6.02
N PHE A 126 -2.79 8.25 -5.64
CA PHE A 126 -3.92 7.69 -6.39
C PHE A 126 -5.13 8.61 -6.37
N LEU A 127 -5.35 9.36 -5.28
CA LEU A 127 -6.38 10.38 -5.16
C LEU A 127 -6.14 11.57 -6.11
N ILE A 128 -4.91 12.08 -6.21
CA ILE A 128 -4.53 13.15 -7.16
C ILE A 128 -4.85 12.73 -8.60
N PHE A 129 -4.55 11.48 -8.96
CA PHE A 129 -4.91 10.90 -10.25
C PHE A 129 -6.36 10.39 -10.33
N ARG A 130 -7.19 10.72 -9.32
CA ARG A 130 -8.62 10.42 -9.22
C ARG A 130 -8.98 8.94 -9.38
N TYR A 131 -8.04 8.05 -9.04
CA TYR A 131 -8.14 6.59 -9.21
C TYR A 131 -8.31 6.15 -10.67
N ARG A 132 -7.78 6.94 -11.61
CA ARG A 132 -7.90 6.68 -13.05
C ARG A 132 -6.59 6.24 -13.72
N ALA A 133 -5.46 6.34 -13.02
CA ALA A 133 -4.15 5.98 -13.57
C ALA A 133 -3.45 4.98 -12.66
N TRP A 134 -3.00 3.86 -13.26
CA TRP A 134 -2.36 2.73 -12.58
C TRP A 134 -1.03 2.36 -13.25
N SER A 135 -0.40 3.31 -13.93
CA SER A 135 0.85 3.12 -14.67
C SER A 135 2.05 3.03 -13.72
N LEU A 136 3.19 2.56 -14.24
CA LEU A 136 4.42 2.47 -13.47
C LEU A 136 4.82 3.83 -12.83
N PRO A 137 4.87 4.97 -13.55
CA PRO A 137 5.23 6.25 -12.95
C PRO A 137 4.34 6.68 -11.77
N VAL A 138 3.03 6.43 -11.87
CA VAL A 138 2.08 6.73 -10.78
C VAL A 138 2.36 5.84 -9.57
N THR A 139 2.69 4.57 -9.79
CA THR A 139 3.02 3.62 -8.72
C THR A 139 4.35 3.95 -8.04
N LEU A 140 5.36 4.37 -8.82
CA LEU A 140 6.63 4.89 -8.29
C LEU A 140 6.40 6.12 -7.41
N LEU A 141 5.59 7.08 -7.88
CA LEU A 141 5.22 8.26 -7.09
C LEU A 141 4.47 7.89 -5.81
N ALA A 142 3.54 6.94 -5.87
CA ALA A 142 2.79 6.47 -4.71
C ALA A 142 3.72 5.83 -3.66
N GLY A 143 4.67 5.00 -4.10
CA GLY A 143 5.69 4.44 -3.22
C GLY A 143 6.59 5.51 -2.61
N ALA A 144 7.02 6.51 -3.39
CA ALA A 144 7.81 7.62 -2.88
C ALA A 144 7.04 8.40 -1.80
N PHE A 145 5.76 8.70 -2.03
CA PHE A 145 4.94 9.41 -1.06
C PHE A 145 4.55 8.56 0.16
N ALA A 146 4.52 7.23 0.06
CA ALA A 146 4.47 6.37 1.24
C ALA A 146 5.71 6.57 2.12
N GLY A 147 6.89 6.66 1.50
CA GLY A 147 8.14 7.02 2.18
C GLY A 147 8.13 8.44 2.77
N PHE A 148 7.49 9.41 2.10
CA PHE A 148 7.22 10.72 2.70
C PHE A 148 6.32 10.60 3.95
N GLY A 149 5.29 9.76 3.89
CA GLY A 149 4.41 9.46 5.02
C GLY A 149 5.18 8.91 6.22
N ALA A 150 6.04 7.91 6.00
CA ALA A 150 6.92 7.38 7.04
C ALA A 150 7.83 8.44 7.64
N TRP A 151 8.52 9.22 6.79
CA TRP A 151 9.37 10.32 7.22
C TRP A 151 8.60 11.36 8.06
N ALA A 152 7.38 11.72 7.63
CA ALA A 152 6.53 12.67 8.35
C ALA A 152 6.05 12.11 9.70
N ASN A 153 5.69 10.83 9.77
CA ASN A 153 5.36 10.17 11.04
C ASN A 153 6.56 10.24 11.98
N GLU A 154 7.73 9.77 11.57
CA GLU A 154 8.92 9.70 12.43
C GLU A 154 9.51 11.06 12.79
N LEU A 155 9.19 12.11 12.03
CA LEU A 155 9.58 13.47 12.38
C LEU A 155 8.97 13.90 13.71
N PHE A 156 7.72 13.53 13.97
CA PHE A 156 6.93 14.00 15.12
C PHE A 156 6.54 12.91 16.12
N ILE A 157 6.46 11.65 15.68
CA ILE A 157 5.88 10.53 16.42
C ILE A 157 6.95 9.48 16.67
N GLY A 158 6.98 8.97 17.90
CA GLY A 158 7.89 7.93 18.36
C GLY A 158 8.58 8.32 19.66
N SER A 159 9.21 7.34 20.29
CA SER A 159 9.97 7.53 21.54
C SER A 159 11.20 8.44 21.40
N THR A 160 11.73 8.63 20.18
CA THR A 160 12.75 9.65 19.87
C THR A 160 12.45 10.31 18.52
N PRO A 161 11.59 11.34 18.49
CA PRO A 161 11.20 12.01 17.25
C PRO A 161 12.39 12.63 16.51
N ASN A 162 12.41 12.48 15.18
CA ASN A 162 13.53 12.96 14.36
C ASN A 162 13.59 14.50 14.26
N ILE A 163 12.58 15.24 14.72
CA ILE A 163 12.64 16.72 14.79
C ILE A 163 13.78 17.23 15.67
N ALA A 164 14.24 16.43 16.65
CA ALA A 164 15.40 16.75 17.48
C ALA A 164 16.75 16.53 16.78
N LYS A 165 16.75 15.90 15.59
CA LYS A 165 17.97 15.64 14.81
C LYS A 165 18.30 16.83 13.91
N SER A 166 19.53 16.84 13.39
CA SER A 166 19.99 17.91 12.51
C SER A 166 19.16 17.98 11.21
N PHE A 167 19.09 19.17 10.62
CA PHE A 167 18.48 19.36 9.30
C PHE A 167 19.12 18.44 8.24
N GLY A 168 20.45 18.30 8.28
CA GLY A 168 21.18 17.43 7.35
C GLY A 168 20.75 15.97 7.46
N TYR A 169 20.58 15.43 8.68
CA TYR A 169 20.05 14.09 8.88
C TYR A 169 18.65 13.96 8.25
N ASN A 170 17.75 14.89 8.58
CA ASN A 170 16.36 14.81 8.13
C ASN A 170 16.22 14.93 6.60
N ALA A 171 17.07 15.73 5.95
CA ALA A 171 17.12 15.86 4.51
C ALA A 171 17.59 14.56 3.82
N VAL A 172 18.69 13.97 4.29
CA VAL A 172 19.19 12.68 3.77
C VAL A 172 18.16 11.58 4.02
N TYR A 173 17.55 11.57 5.20
CA TYR A 173 16.54 10.58 5.57
C TYR A 173 15.29 10.67 4.70
N LEU A 174 14.82 11.89 4.40
CA LEU A 174 13.72 12.10 3.47
C LEU A 174 14.05 11.54 2.09
N VAL A 175 15.17 11.94 1.48
CA VAL A 175 15.56 11.49 0.15
C VAL A 175 15.70 9.96 0.09
N SER A 176 16.31 9.37 1.12
CA SER A 176 16.48 7.91 1.22
C SER A 176 15.13 7.20 1.27
N ASN A 177 14.17 7.71 2.04
CA ASN A 177 12.81 7.17 2.11
C ASN A 177 12.04 7.32 0.79
N LEU A 178 12.14 8.47 0.12
CA LEU A 178 11.49 8.69 -1.18
C LEU A 178 12.01 7.70 -2.23
N VAL A 179 13.33 7.54 -2.31
CA VAL A 179 13.98 6.62 -3.27
C VAL A 179 13.63 5.17 -2.93
N SER A 180 13.74 4.78 -1.67
CA SER A 180 13.41 3.43 -1.21
C SER A 180 11.94 3.10 -1.48
N GLY A 181 11.03 4.00 -1.13
CA GLY A 181 9.60 3.85 -1.38
C GLY A 181 9.29 3.74 -2.87
N ALA A 182 9.90 4.57 -3.73
CA ALA A 182 9.70 4.47 -5.17
C ALA A 182 10.10 3.08 -5.71
N VAL A 183 11.22 2.52 -5.26
CA VAL A 183 11.76 1.26 -5.77
C VAL A 183 11.13 0.05 -5.09
N LEU A 184 11.26 -0.05 -3.77
CA LEU A 184 10.89 -1.25 -3.00
C LEU A 184 9.40 -1.35 -2.70
N ALA A 185 8.65 -0.25 -2.73
CA ALA A 185 7.19 -0.29 -2.70
C ALA A 185 6.59 -0.06 -4.08
N GLY A 186 6.95 1.03 -4.76
CA GLY A 186 6.34 1.41 -6.04
C GLY A 186 6.63 0.43 -7.19
N LEU A 187 7.90 0.28 -7.56
CA LEU A 187 8.32 -0.60 -8.67
C LEU A 187 7.99 -2.05 -8.34
N LEU A 188 8.31 -2.51 -7.13
CA LEU A 188 8.04 -3.88 -6.70
C LEU A 188 6.55 -4.20 -6.72
N ALA A 189 5.68 -3.33 -6.17
CA ALA A 189 4.23 -3.54 -6.23
C ALA A 189 3.71 -3.62 -7.67
N TRP A 190 4.21 -2.77 -8.57
CA TRP A 190 3.83 -2.80 -9.97
C TRP A 190 4.21 -4.12 -10.64
N LEU A 191 5.45 -4.59 -10.42
CA LEU A 191 5.93 -5.87 -10.94
C LEU A 191 5.15 -7.07 -10.36
N LEU A 192 4.91 -7.08 -9.04
CA LEU A 192 4.13 -8.12 -8.37
C LEU A 192 2.69 -8.16 -8.90
N THR A 193 2.06 -7.02 -9.11
CA THR A 193 0.70 -6.95 -9.67
C THR A 193 0.65 -7.53 -11.08
N LYS A 194 1.64 -7.21 -11.92
CA LYS A 194 1.76 -7.80 -13.27
C LYS A 194 2.01 -9.30 -13.23
N ALA A 195 2.86 -9.78 -12.31
CA ALA A 195 3.11 -11.21 -12.14
C ALA A 195 1.86 -11.96 -11.68
N LEU A 196 1.14 -11.43 -10.68
CA LEU A 196 -0.12 -12.00 -10.19
C LEU A 196 -1.19 -12.00 -11.28
N ALA A 197 -1.28 -10.95 -12.10
CA ALA A 197 -2.26 -10.93 -13.17
C ALA A 197 -2.01 -12.03 -14.22
N ARG A 198 -0.74 -12.34 -14.53
CA ARG A 198 -0.36 -13.43 -15.45
C ARG A 198 -0.76 -14.81 -14.95
N THR A 199 -0.95 -15.00 -13.64
CA THR A 199 -1.43 -16.29 -13.10
C THR A 199 -2.94 -16.45 -13.20
N GLY A 200 -3.68 -15.39 -13.57
CA GLY A 200 -5.14 -15.39 -13.64
C GLY A 200 -5.85 -15.17 -12.30
N VAL A 201 -5.12 -15.13 -11.17
CA VAL A 201 -5.71 -14.92 -9.83
C VAL A 201 -6.43 -13.57 -9.71
N LEU A 202 -6.02 -12.57 -10.50
CA LEU A 202 -6.61 -11.23 -10.53
C LEU A 202 -7.73 -11.08 -11.57
N SER A 203 -8.20 -12.15 -12.23
CA SER A 203 -9.23 -12.09 -13.29
C SER A 203 -10.53 -11.39 -12.86
N ARG A 204 -10.86 -11.40 -11.56
CA ARG A 204 -12.03 -10.73 -10.97
C ARG A 204 -11.83 -9.22 -10.73
N PHE A 205 -10.61 -8.70 -10.90
CA PHE A 205 -10.20 -7.32 -10.64
C PHE A 205 -9.87 -6.57 -11.94
N ALA A 206 -9.96 -5.23 -11.90
CA ALA A 206 -9.54 -4.38 -13.02
C ALA A 206 -8.04 -4.54 -13.31
N SER A 207 -7.24 -4.74 -12.27
CA SER A 207 -5.80 -5.01 -12.35
C SER A 207 -5.46 -6.25 -13.18
N GLY A 208 -6.30 -7.29 -13.17
CA GLY A 208 -6.10 -8.48 -14.01
C GLY A 208 -6.58 -8.34 -15.45
N ARG A 209 -7.50 -7.39 -15.74
CA ARG A 209 -8.04 -7.18 -17.10
C ARG A 209 -7.19 -6.24 -17.95
N GLU A 210 -6.41 -5.37 -17.32
CA GLU A 210 -5.52 -4.39 -17.97
C GLU A 210 -4.03 -4.81 -17.91
N ALA A 211 -3.78 -6.07 -17.57
CA ALA A 211 -2.45 -6.59 -17.29
C ALA A 211 -1.61 -6.85 -18.54
#